data_AF-A0A2K3QNQ0-F1
#
_entry.id   AF-A0A2K3QNQ0-F1
#
_cell.length_a   1.000
_cell.length_b   1.000
_cell.length_c   1.000
_cell.angle_alpha   90.00
_cell.angle_beta   90.00
_cell.angle_gamma   90.00
#
_symmetry.space_group_name_H-M   'P 1'
#
loop_
_entity.id
_entity.type
_entity.pdbx_description
1 polymer ?
#
loop_
_entity_poly.entity_id
_entity_poly.type
_entity_poly.pdbx_seq_one_letter_code
_entity_poly.pdbx_strand_id
1 'polypeptide(L)'
;MMETAASLGSLPDHLLLDVVEYLDTARDVFHLGSSSRRAHSLIHHDGWKTFVRTRFPSLTAPSGDSAGWGPVADRLTYLDRCWEKRAFMFSYFREAAPKRERGCRQGQRPRPRHGQSVKFQSVVDAQLVSSTQDDMLACGAGEDLFVRWRAADGKSPGTWRSLLGRETGYAAGTGDVTAVSAMERNSRPEVVVGRANGDVQLLSAADDDSFGQPLKRLLPLDHGDVHPRSSPGRLAVTWTEWQPQTQMVARCRSSLLALYNLSAEDGAELKPVVYYNASRDERCGDASLVLCAKFMGGDTVACGIGGSSEPLRWGKMRPTGLELSPATRHDDGKAFAAPRGTVRAIEPVGHAKNENLLLGAWDDGSYRSAFSFPSRRRRRRRGIF
;
A
#
# COMPACT_ATOMS: atom_id res chain seq x y z
N MET A 1 47.24 -24.42 41.25
CA MET A 1 46.53 -23.61 40.25
C MET A 1 45.28 -24.38 39.86
N MET A 2 44.10 -23.93 40.28
CA MET A 2 42.84 -24.51 39.80
C MET A 2 42.62 -24.00 38.38
N GLU A 3 42.68 -24.90 37.40
CA GLU A 3 42.13 -24.64 36.07
C GLU A 3 40.64 -24.40 36.24
N THR A 4 40.22 -23.13 36.13
CA THR A 4 38.82 -22.80 35.97
C THR A 4 38.37 -23.38 34.65
N ALA A 5 37.58 -24.45 34.70
CA ALA A 5 37.00 -25.09 33.54
C ALA A 5 36.38 -24.02 32.62
N ALA A 6 36.83 -23.98 31.36
CA ALA A 6 36.32 -23.07 30.35
C ALA A 6 34.81 -23.30 30.23
N SER A 7 34.04 -22.34 30.73
CA SER A 7 32.58 -22.39 30.71
C SER A 7 32.05 -21.20 29.94
N LEU A 8 30.86 -21.34 29.35
CA LEU A 8 30.21 -20.28 28.59
C LEU A 8 30.08 -18.98 29.41
N GLY A 9 29.96 -19.08 30.73
CA GLY A 9 29.89 -17.93 31.65
C GLY A 9 31.21 -17.16 31.82
N SER A 10 32.35 -17.74 31.42
CA SER A 10 33.68 -17.12 31.48
C SER A 10 34.07 -16.37 30.19
N LEU A 11 33.28 -16.50 29.12
CA LEU A 11 33.52 -15.79 27.87
C LEU A 11 33.34 -14.27 28.02
N PRO A 12 34.15 -13.44 27.34
CA PRO A 12 33.88 -12.02 27.16
C PRO A 12 32.54 -11.75 26.47
N ASP A 13 31.91 -10.61 26.77
CA ASP A 13 30.58 -10.27 26.25
C ASP A 13 30.53 -10.17 24.72
N HIS A 14 31.60 -9.66 24.08
CA HIS A 14 31.66 -9.59 22.61
C HIS A 14 31.58 -10.97 21.94
N LEU A 15 32.25 -11.99 22.49
CA LEU A 15 32.18 -13.35 21.95
C LEU A 15 30.79 -13.97 22.13
N LEU A 16 30.08 -13.61 23.22
CA LEU A 16 28.70 -14.04 23.40
C LEU A 16 27.75 -13.36 22.40
N LEU A 17 28.00 -12.10 22.04
CA LEU A 17 27.26 -11.42 20.98
C LEU A 17 27.59 -11.98 19.59
N ASP A 18 28.85 -12.34 19.31
CA ASP A 18 29.22 -13.04 18.08
C ASP A 18 28.44 -14.36 17.97
N VAL A 19 28.31 -15.13 19.05
CA VAL A 19 27.49 -16.35 19.07
C VAL A 19 26.03 -16.04 18.71
N VAL A 20 25.46 -14.93 19.23
CA VAL A 20 24.09 -14.50 18.92
C VAL A 20 23.90 -14.20 17.43
N GLU A 21 24.90 -13.69 16.73
CA GLU A 21 24.83 -13.44 15.27
C GLU A 21 24.61 -14.74 14.48
N TYR A 22 25.11 -15.87 14.98
CA TYR A 22 24.95 -17.17 14.33
C TYR A 22 23.69 -17.93 14.77
N LEU A 23 22.89 -17.40 15.69
CA LEU A 23 21.65 -18.05 16.10
C LEU A 23 20.53 -17.79 15.10
N ASP A 24 19.95 -18.87 14.57
CA ASP A 24 18.91 -18.79 13.56
C ASP A 24 17.55 -18.38 14.12
N THR A 25 17.25 -18.75 15.38
CA THR A 25 15.93 -18.55 15.97
C THR A 25 15.96 -17.72 17.25
N ALA A 26 14.91 -16.92 17.45
CA ALA A 26 14.72 -16.17 18.70
C ALA A 26 14.65 -17.09 19.92
N ARG A 27 14.23 -18.36 19.72
CA ARG A 27 14.18 -19.37 20.76
C ARG A 27 15.58 -19.71 21.28
N ASP A 28 16.55 -19.84 20.38
CA ASP A 28 17.93 -20.16 20.75
C ASP A 28 18.58 -19.00 21.52
N VAL A 29 18.31 -17.75 21.09
CA VAL A 29 18.75 -16.54 21.79
C VAL A 29 18.17 -16.48 23.20
N PHE A 30 16.89 -16.81 23.36
CA PHE A 30 16.24 -16.87 24.66
C PHE A 30 16.85 -17.94 25.57
N HIS A 31 17.13 -19.14 25.04
CA HIS A 31 17.79 -20.21 25.80
C HIS A 31 19.22 -19.85 26.20
N LEU A 32 19.98 -19.18 25.33
CA LEU A 32 21.30 -18.65 25.64
C LEU A 32 21.23 -17.65 26.80
N GLY A 33 20.29 -16.70 26.75
CA GLY A 33 20.04 -15.74 27.83
C GLY A 33 19.60 -16.40 29.14
N SER A 34 19.03 -17.60 29.08
CA SER A 34 18.59 -18.36 30.27
C SER A 34 19.70 -19.16 30.95
N SER A 35 20.90 -19.23 30.35
CA SER A 35 22.01 -20.05 30.85
C SER A 35 22.71 -19.48 32.11
N SER A 36 22.71 -18.15 32.28
CA SER A 36 23.32 -17.48 33.43
C SER A 36 22.73 -16.08 33.62
N ARG A 37 22.85 -15.50 34.83
CA ARG A 37 22.41 -14.13 35.11
C ARG A 37 23.11 -13.09 34.22
N ARG A 38 24.42 -13.29 33.96
CA ARG A 38 25.21 -12.42 33.08
C ARG A 38 24.72 -12.49 31.64
N ALA A 39 24.52 -13.70 31.11
CA ALA A 39 23.97 -13.88 29.76
C ALA A 39 22.56 -13.28 29.66
N HIS A 40 21.72 -13.43 30.68
CA HIS A 40 20.40 -12.82 30.71
C HIS A 40 20.47 -11.30 30.55
N SER A 41 21.31 -10.63 31.35
CA SER A 41 21.52 -9.19 31.26
C SER A 41 22.06 -8.77 29.89
N LEU A 42 23.06 -9.48 29.36
CA LEU A 42 23.64 -9.18 28.05
C LEU A 42 22.62 -9.32 26.90
N ILE A 43 21.83 -10.40 26.91
CA ILE A 43 20.80 -10.62 25.89
C ILE A 43 19.71 -9.55 25.95
N HIS A 44 19.32 -9.14 27.16
CA HIS A 44 18.31 -8.10 27.34
C HIS A 44 18.78 -6.72 26.87
N HIS A 45 20.07 -6.38 27.06
CA HIS A 45 20.64 -5.10 26.64
C HIS A 45 20.97 -5.07 25.15
N ASP A 46 21.75 -6.05 24.65
CA ASP A 46 22.32 -6.00 23.31
C ASP A 46 22.03 -7.25 22.46
N GLY A 47 21.82 -8.42 23.06
CA GLY A 47 21.62 -9.65 22.29
C GLY A 47 20.39 -9.61 21.37
N TRP A 48 19.25 -9.10 21.84
CA TRP A 48 18.07 -8.95 20.97
C TRP A 48 18.29 -7.96 19.82
N LYS A 49 19.07 -6.90 20.06
CA LYS A 49 19.45 -5.92 19.03
C LYS A 49 20.33 -6.57 17.96
N THR A 50 21.34 -7.34 18.38
CA THR A 50 22.22 -8.10 17.48
C THR A 50 21.45 -9.13 16.66
N PHE A 51 20.58 -9.91 17.31
CA PHE A 51 19.72 -10.89 16.64
C PHE A 51 18.83 -10.22 15.57
N VAL A 52 18.12 -9.13 15.93
CA VAL A 52 17.22 -8.43 15.01
C VAL A 52 17.96 -7.88 13.79
N ARG A 53 19.11 -7.23 14.01
CA ARG A 53 19.91 -6.63 12.92
C ARG A 53 20.45 -7.68 11.96
N THR A 54 20.80 -8.86 12.48
CA THR A 54 21.38 -9.95 11.69
C THR A 54 20.30 -10.73 10.94
N ARG A 55 19.19 -11.07 11.61
CA ARG A 55 18.10 -11.88 11.03
C ARG A 55 17.14 -11.10 10.15
N PHE A 56 16.94 -9.81 10.41
CA PHE A 56 16.02 -8.96 9.66
C PHE A 56 16.74 -7.77 9.00
N PRO A 57 17.77 -8.01 8.16
CA PRO A 57 18.61 -6.95 7.64
C PRO A 57 17.89 -6.03 6.64
N SER A 58 16.75 -6.45 6.09
CA SER A 58 15.94 -5.67 5.15
C SER A 58 14.96 -4.72 5.83
N LEU A 59 14.71 -4.88 7.13
CA LEU A 59 13.76 -4.08 7.88
C LEU A 59 14.47 -2.92 8.58
N THR A 60 13.89 -1.73 8.49
CA THR A 60 14.40 -0.54 9.19
C THR A 60 14.12 -0.70 10.68
N ALA A 61 15.09 -1.20 11.43
CA ALA A 61 14.98 -1.32 12.88
C ALA A 61 14.90 0.07 13.54
N PRO A 62 14.15 0.24 14.64
CA PRO A 62 14.09 1.50 15.39
C PRO A 62 15.50 1.99 15.72
N SER A 63 15.80 3.26 15.41
CA SER A 63 17.15 3.82 15.58
C SER A 63 17.46 4.28 17.00
N GLY A 64 16.48 4.23 17.92
CA GLY A 64 16.65 4.64 19.31
C GLY A 64 17.00 3.49 20.23
N ASP A 65 18.00 3.68 21.10
CA ASP A 65 18.34 2.75 22.20
C ASP A 65 17.29 2.73 23.32
N SER A 66 16.22 3.54 23.21
CA SER A 66 15.10 3.62 24.15
C SER A 66 13.99 2.59 23.91
N ALA A 67 13.98 1.89 22.77
CA ALA A 67 13.06 0.80 22.52
C ALA A 67 13.63 -0.50 23.10
N GLY A 68 12.89 -1.17 23.99
CA GLY A 68 13.24 -2.53 24.39
C GLY A 68 13.31 -3.44 23.16
N TRP A 69 14.47 -4.04 22.89
CA TRP A 69 14.68 -4.86 21.69
C TRP A 69 13.96 -6.21 21.73
N GLY A 70 13.60 -6.70 22.93
CA GLY A 70 12.85 -7.95 23.12
C GLY A 70 11.49 -7.95 22.41
N PRO A 71 10.58 -6.98 22.67
CA PRO A 71 9.32 -6.84 21.94
C PRO A 71 9.47 -6.73 20.42
N VAL A 72 10.53 -6.05 19.95
CA VAL A 72 10.83 -5.93 18.51
C VAL A 72 11.19 -7.29 17.92
N ALA A 73 12.09 -8.03 18.59
CA ALA A 73 12.50 -9.36 18.16
C ALA A 73 11.30 -10.34 18.13
N ASP A 74 10.42 -10.28 19.14
CA ASP A 74 9.22 -11.11 19.20
C ASP A 74 8.26 -10.80 18.04
N ARG A 75 7.95 -9.52 17.78
CA ARG A 75 7.05 -9.13 16.69
C ARG A 75 7.63 -9.49 15.32
N LEU A 76 8.91 -9.26 15.07
CA LEU A 76 9.54 -9.59 13.79
C LEU A 76 9.58 -11.10 13.55
N THR A 77 9.94 -11.89 14.57
CA THR A 77 9.92 -13.35 14.49
C THR A 77 8.50 -13.89 14.31
N TYR A 78 7.50 -13.25 14.93
CA TYR A 78 6.10 -13.58 14.71
C TYR A 78 5.67 -13.31 13.27
N LEU A 79 6.00 -12.14 12.71
CA LEU A 79 5.66 -11.77 11.34
C LEU A 79 6.33 -12.69 10.30
N ASP A 80 7.60 -13.03 10.52
CA ASP A 80 8.36 -13.96 9.67
C ASP A 80 7.74 -15.36 9.68
N ARG A 81 7.43 -15.88 10.87
CA ARG A 81 6.70 -17.14 11.02
C ARG A 81 5.30 -17.09 10.39
N CYS A 82 4.61 -15.97 10.52
CA CYS A 82 3.33 -15.74 9.86
C CYS A 82 3.47 -15.71 8.34
N TRP A 83 4.61 -15.30 7.80
CA TRP A 83 4.89 -15.36 6.37
C TRP A 83 5.13 -16.80 5.90
N GLU A 84 5.98 -17.55 6.60
CA GLU A 84 6.28 -18.96 6.27
C GLU A 84 5.05 -19.88 6.38
N LYS A 85 4.17 -19.62 7.34
CA LYS A 85 2.99 -20.47 7.62
C LYS A 85 1.73 -20.07 6.84
N ARG A 86 1.78 -19.08 5.96
CA ARG A 86 0.61 -18.69 5.16
C ARG A 86 0.26 -19.77 4.14
N ALA A 87 -0.88 -20.42 4.36
CA ALA A 87 -1.71 -20.90 3.26
C ALA A 87 -2.54 -19.71 2.76
N PHE A 88 -2.31 -19.28 1.53
CA PHE A 88 -3.17 -18.28 0.90
C PHE A 88 -4.50 -18.94 0.52
N MET A 89 -5.58 -18.57 1.20
CA MET A 89 -6.93 -19.00 0.82
C MET A 89 -7.55 -17.91 -0.07
N PHE A 90 -7.62 -18.18 -1.36
CA PHE A 90 -8.26 -17.29 -2.32
C PHE A 90 -9.74 -17.64 -2.43
N SER A 91 -10.59 -16.81 -1.84
CA SER A 91 -12.04 -16.87 -2.06
C SER A 91 -12.39 -15.89 -3.17
N TYR A 92 -12.82 -16.39 -4.33
CA TYR A 92 -13.34 -15.55 -5.40
C TYR A 92 -14.86 -15.60 -5.41
N PHE A 93 -15.50 -14.43 -5.42
CA PHE A 93 -16.94 -14.32 -5.63
C PHE A 93 -17.18 -14.08 -7.12
N ARG A 94 -18.06 -14.87 -7.71
CA ARG A 94 -18.49 -14.70 -9.10
C ARG A 94 -19.97 -14.44 -9.12
N GLU A 95 -20.39 -13.41 -9.86
CA GLU A 95 -21.80 -13.18 -10.13
C GLU A 95 -22.43 -14.47 -10.68
N ALA A 96 -23.54 -14.88 -10.06
CA ALA A 96 -24.29 -16.02 -10.56
C ALA A 96 -24.69 -15.74 -12.01
N ALA A 97 -24.33 -16.65 -12.92
CA ALA A 97 -24.76 -16.53 -14.31
C ALA A 97 -26.29 -16.36 -14.32
N PRO A 98 -26.84 -15.40 -15.09
CA PRO A 98 -28.27 -15.17 -15.10
C PRO A 98 -28.95 -16.49 -15.44
N LYS A 99 -29.74 -17.03 -14.50
CA LYS A 99 -30.59 -18.19 -14.78
C LYS A 99 -31.42 -17.79 -15.99
N ARG A 100 -31.23 -18.48 -17.12
CA ARG A 100 -32.14 -18.34 -18.27
C ARG A 100 -33.52 -18.67 -17.73
N GLU A 101 -34.36 -17.66 -17.56
CA GLU A 101 -35.77 -17.86 -17.25
C GLU A 101 -36.33 -18.82 -18.31
N ARG A 102 -36.80 -20.00 -17.87
CA ARG A 102 -37.49 -20.96 -18.74
C ARG A 102 -38.76 -20.26 -19.24
N GLY A 103 -38.67 -19.66 -20.42
CA GLY A 103 -39.76 -18.87 -21.01
C GLY A 103 -39.31 -17.91 -22.11
N CYS A 104 -38.04 -17.54 -22.19
CA CYS A 104 -37.54 -16.71 -23.29
C CYS A 104 -37.53 -17.53 -24.60
N ARG A 105 -38.43 -17.18 -25.53
CA ARG A 105 -38.48 -17.75 -26.89
C ARG A 105 -37.11 -17.62 -27.55
N GLN A 106 -36.64 -18.70 -28.17
CA GLN A 106 -35.41 -18.72 -28.98
C GLN A 106 -35.45 -17.56 -29.99
N GLY A 107 -34.58 -16.57 -29.81
CA GLY A 107 -34.47 -15.42 -30.71
C GLY A 107 -34.42 -14.05 -30.02
N GLN A 108 -34.91 -13.93 -28.78
CA GLN A 108 -34.70 -12.70 -28.01
C GLN A 108 -33.34 -12.78 -27.31
N ARG A 109 -32.35 -12.00 -27.82
CA ARG A 109 -31.13 -11.71 -27.06
C ARG A 109 -31.57 -11.17 -25.69
N PRO A 110 -31.06 -11.71 -24.57
CA PRO A 110 -31.36 -11.15 -23.27
C PRO A 110 -31.03 -9.66 -23.33
N ARG A 111 -32.01 -8.77 -23.10
CA ARG A 111 -31.68 -7.37 -22.82
C ARG A 111 -30.72 -7.42 -21.62
N PRO A 112 -29.54 -6.80 -21.68
CA PRO A 112 -28.70 -6.72 -20.49
C PRO A 112 -29.53 -6.00 -19.42
N ARG A 113 -30.05 -6.75 -18.43
CA ARG A 113 -30.51 -6.15 -17.17
C ARG A 113 -29.36 -5.26 -16.72
N HIS A 114 -29.63 -3.99 -16.44
CA HIS A 114 -28.66 -2.95 -16.07
C HIS A 114 -27.44 -3.54 -15.38
N GLY A 115 -26.41 -3.87 -16.16
CA GLY A 115 -25.19 -4.45 -15.64
C GLY A 115 -24.54 -3.38 -14.78
N GLN A 116 -24.19 -3.73 -13.55
CA GLN A 116 -23.40 -2.85 -12.70
C GLN A 116 -22.18 -2.42 -13.52
N SER A 117 -22.06 -1.11 -13.79
CA SER A 117 -21.01 -0.58 -14.66
C SER A 117 -19.63 -0.65 -14.00
N VAL A 118 -19.60 -0.88 -12.69
CA VAL A 118 -18.43 -1.20 -11.88
C VAL A 118 -18.65 -2.62 -11.35
N LYS A 119 -17.69 -3.51 -11.55
CA LYS A 119 -17.79 -4.86 -10.99
C LYS A 119 -17.64 -4.79 -9.47
N PHE A 120 -18.43 -5.57 -8.74
CA PHE A 120 -18.19 -5.75 -7.32
C PHE A 120 -16.75 -6.22 -7.07
N GLN A 121 -16.01 -5.45 -6.29
CA GLN A 121 -14.69 -5.80 -5.81
C GLN A 121 -14.58 -5.33 -4.37
N SER A 122 -14.42 -6.27 -3.43
CA SER A 122 -14.07 -5.91 -2.07
C SER A 122 -12.66 -5.34 -2.06
N VAL A 123 -12.52 -4.17 -1.44
CA VAL A 123 -11.23 -3.53 -1.21
C VAL A 123 -10.88 -3.62 0.26
N VAL A 124 -9.60 -3.77 0.56
CA VAL A 124 -9.11 -3.92 1.92
C VAL A 124 -7.78 -3.20 2.03
N ASP A 125 -7.59 -2.51 3.14
CA ASP A 125 -6.31 -1.96 3.54
C ASP A 125 -6.11 -2.15 5.05
N ALA A 126 -4.86 -2.28 5.47
CA ALA A 126 -4.51 -2.55 6.85
C ALA A 126 -3.32 -1.71 7.29
N GLN A 127 -3.38 -1.21 8.52
CA GLN A 127 -2.34 -0.37 9.09
C GLN A 127 -2.17 -0.65 10.58
N LEU A 128 -0.92 -0.63 11.05
CA LEU A 128 -0.62 -0.57 12.48
C LEU A 128 -0.80 0.87 12.96
N VAL A 129 -1.71 1.10 13.91
CA VAL A 129 -1.93 2.39 14.55
C VAL A 129 -0.82 2.59 15.57
N SER A 130 0.09 3.53 15.33
CA SER A 130 1.28 3.74 16.15
C SER A 130 0.97 4.19 17.57
N SER A 131 -0.11 4.95 17.75
CA SER A 131 -0.53 5.46 19.06
C SER A 131 -1.03 4.37 20.02
N THR A 132 -1.76 3.36 19.52
CA THR A 132 -2.31 2.28 20.35
C THR A 132 -1.60 0.94 20.17
N GLN A 133 -0.75 0.81 19.14
CA GLN A 133 -0.18 -0.46 18.69
C GLN A 133 -1.25 -1.49 18.29
N ASP A 134 -2.44 -1.03 17.89
CA ASP A 134 -3.49 -1.89 17.36
C ASP A 134 -3.36 -2.05 15.84
N ASP A 135 -3.63 -3.26 15.36
CA ASP A 135 -3.80 -3.54 13.95
C ASP A 135 -5.21 -3.06 13.53
N MET A 136 -5.27 -2.02 12.70
CA MET A 136 -6.49 -1.52 12.07
C MET A 136 -6.66 -2.11 10.68
N LEU A 137 -7.86 -2.61 10.37
CA LEU A 137 -8.24 -3.15 9.07
C LEU A 137 -9.46 -2.39 8.57
N ALA A 138 -9.37 -1.77 7.41
CA ALA A 138 -10.51 -1.14 6.74
C ALA A 138 -10.87 -1.93 5.49
N CYS A 139 -12.15 -2.24 5.29
CA CYS A 139 -12.62 -2.89 4.08
C CYS A 139 -13.92 -2.29 3.54
N GLY A 140 -14.00 -2.21 2.21
CA GLY A 140 -15.20 -1.84 1.48
C GLY A 140 -15.90 -3.07 0.91
N ALA A 141 -17.22 -3.13 1.06
CA ALA A 141 -18.05 -4.17 0.46
C ALA A 141 -19.37 -3.59 -0.04
N GLY A 142 -19.53 -3.45 -1.36
CA GLY A 142 -20.64 -2.71 -1.93
C GLY A 142 -20.56 -1.25 -1.51
N GLU A 143 -21.66 -0.64 -1.11
CA GLU A 143 -21.72 0.73 -0.59
C GLU A 143 -21.20 0.88 0.85
N ASP A 144 -20.97 -0.22 1.57
CA ASP A 144 -20.65 -0.23 2.99
C ASP A 144 -19.14 -0.20 3.26
N LEU A 145 -18.76 0.42 4.38
CA LEU A 145 -17.41 0.45 4.92
C LEU A 145 -17.37 -0.24 6.29
N PHE A 146 -16.41 -1.11 6.49
CA PHE A 146 -16.16 -1.78 7.77
C PHE A 146 -14.76 -1.47 8.24
N VAL A 147 -14.62 -1.22 9.54
CA VAL A 147 -13.30 -1.05 10.18
C VAL A 147 -13.22 -1.97 11.39
N ARG A 148 -12.07 -2.62 11.55
CA ARG A 148 -11.75 -3.46 12.68
C ARG A 148 -10.49 -2.97 13.36
N TRP A 149 -10.50 -2.94 14.70
CA TRP A 149 -9.29 -2.73 15.51
C TRP A 149 -8.99 -4.00 16.29
N ARG A 150 -7.72 -4.37 16.35
CA ARG A 150 -7.28 -5.55 17.08
C ARG A 150 -5.95 -5.27 17.77
N ALA A 151 -5.88 -5.57 19.06
CA ALA A 151 -4.61 -5.52 19.79
C ALA A 151 -3.55 -6.40 19.12
N ALA A 152 -2.33 -5.90 19.02
CA ALA A 152 -1.20 -6.63 18.44
C ALA A 152 -0.87 -7.95 19.16
N ASP A 153 -1.41 -8.17 20.36
CA ASP A 153 -1.28 -9.41 21.13
C ASP A 153 -1.97 -10.62 20.49
N GLY A 154 -2.88 -10.38 19.52
CA GLY A 154 -3.60 -11.40 18.77
C GLY A 154 -4.58 -12.25 19.59
N LYS A 155 -4.74 -11.98 20.89
CA LYS A 155 -5.57 -12.78 21.80
C LYS A 155 -7.04 -12.38 21.74
N SER A 156 -7.31 -11.12 21.42
CA SER A 156 -8.67 -10.59 21.33
C SER A 156 -9.25 -10.72 19.90
N PRO A 157 -10.57 -10.97 19.76
CA PRO A 157 -11.22 -11.06 18.46
C PRO A 157 -11.29 -9.70 17.71
N GLY A 158 -10.89 -8.60 18.35
CA GLY A 158 -10.96 -7.25 17.78
C GLY A 158 -12.38 -6.69 17.72
N THR A 159 -12.50 -5.37 17.75
CA THR A 159 -13.78 -4.64 17.67
C THR A 159 -14.08 -4.32 16.22
N TRP A 160 -15.32 -4.54 15.77
CA TRP A 160 -15.78 -4.16 14.43
C TRP A 160 -16.77 -3.00 14.52
N ARG A 161 -16.64 -2.06 13.60
CA ARG A 161 -17.65 -1.03 13.32
C ARG A 161 -17.96 -1.00 11.83
N SER A 162 -19.19 -0.61 11.51
CA SER A 162 -19.69 -0.53 10.15
C SER A 162 -20.32 0.83 9.91
N LEU A 163 -20.05 1.39 8.74
CA LEU A 163 -20.72 2.56 8.20
C LEU A 163 -21.51 2.11 6.97
N LEU A 164 -22.83 2.03 7.12
CA LEU A 164 -23.69 1.53 6.06
C LEU A 164 -23.88 2.61 4.99
N GLY A 165 -23.62 2.27 3.73
CA GLY A 165 -23.69 3.18 2.60
C GLY A 165 -25.07 3.79 2.45
N ARG A 166 -26.12 2.97 2.61
CA ARG A 166 -27.52 3.42 2.52
C ARG A 166 -27.88 4.48 3.57
N GLU A 167 -27.34 4.36 4.77
CA GLU A 167 -27.56 5.32 5.88
C GLU A 167 -26.79 6.62 5.67
N THR A 168 -25.72 6.57 4.88
CA THR A 168 -24.86 7.71 4.53
C THR A 168 -25.18 8.31 3.15
N GLY A 169 -26.30 7.91 2.53
CA GLY A 169 -26.78 8.48 1.28
C GLY A 169 -26.18 7.88 0.00
N TYR A 170 -25.45 6.77 0.10
CA TYR A 170 -24.92 6.04 -1.03
C TYR A 170 -25.84 4.90 -1.46
N ALA A 171 -25.97 4.70 -2.77
CA ALA A 171 -26.75 3.61 -3.35
C ALA A 171 -25.82 2.54 -3.94
N ALA A 172 -26.17 1.27 -3.76
CA ALA A 172 -25.49 0.14 -4.38
C ALA A 172 -25.18 0.36 -5.88
N GLY A 173 -24.00 -0.05 -6.33
CA GLY A 173 -23.50 0.13 -7.69
C GLY A 173 -22.80 1.48 -7.91
N THR A 174 -23.52 2.58 -7.72
CA THR A 174 -22.95 3.93 -7.97
C THR A 174 -22.23 4.51 -6.77
N GLY A 175 -22.60 4.10 -5.56
CA GLY A 175 -22.02 4.54 -4.30
C GLY A 175 -21.03 3.53 -3.71
N ASP A 176 -20.75 2.45 -4.44
CA ASP A 176 -19.87 1.39 -3.97
C ASP A 176 -18.49 1.91 -3.63
N VAL A 177 -17.92 1.39 -2.55
CA VAL A 177 -16.54 1.63 -2.15
C VAL A 177 -15.63 0.90 -3.12
N THR A 178 -14.83 1.64 -3.88
CA THR A 178 -13.93 1.12 -4.92
C THR A 178 -12.45 1.31 -4.59
N ALA A 179 -12.13 2.12 -3.58
CA ALA A 179 -10.78 2.29 -3.06
C ALA A 179 -10.83 2.64 -1.57
N VAL A 180 -9.92 2.07 -0.78
CA VAL A 180 -9.77 2.34 0.65
C VAL A 180 -8.29 2.50 0.95
N SER A 181 -7.95 3.47 1.81
CA SER A 181 -6.63 3.56 2.42
C SER A 181 -6.76 3.85 3.92
N ALA A 182 -6.26 2.92 4.73
CA ALA A 182 -6.15 3.05 6.18
C ALA A 182 -4.95 3.93 6.51
N MET A 183 -5.16 4.97 7.32
CA MET A 183 -4.12 5.93 7.66
C MET A 183 -4.17 6.37 9.12
N GLU A 184 -3.06 6.89 9.62
CA GLU A 184 -2.99 7.52 10.94
C GLU A 184 -2.37 8.91 10.75
N ARG A 185 -3.04 9.91 11.29
CA ARG A 185 -2.62 11.30 11.22
C ARG A 185 -2.83 11.97 12.57
N ASN A 186 -1.81 12.67 13.07
CA ASN A 186 -1.85 13.33 14.38
C ASN A 186 -2.29 12.38 15.51
N SER A 187 -1.79 11.14 15.49
CA SER A 187 -2.15 10.07 16.44
C SER A 187 -3.64 9.72 16.44
N ARG A 188 -4.34 9.96 15.32
CA ARG A 188 -5.73 9.56 15.13
C ARG A 188 -5.85 8.64 13.91
N PRO A 189 -6.51 7.49 14.06
CA PRO A 189 -6.82 6.62 12.94
C PRO A 189 -7.89 7.26 12.04
N GLU A 190 -7.63 7.29 10.75
CA GLU A 190 -8.48 7.85 9.71
C GLU A 190 -8.54 6.88 8.52
N VAL A 191 -9.53 7.03 7.65
CA VAL A 191 -9.65 6.21 6.44
C VAL A 191 -10.04 7.07 5.25
N VAL A 192 -9.29 6.95 4.15
CA VAL A 192 -9.66 7.53 2.85
C VAL A 192 -10.54 6.54 2.13
N VAL A 193 -11.74 6.98 1.72
CA VAL A 193 -12.73 6.17 1.02
C VAL A 193 -13.01 6.78 -0.33
N GLY A 194 -12.66 6.05 -1.40
CA GLY A 194 -13.01 6.37 -2.78
C GLY A 194 -14.19 5.52 -3.26
N ARG A 195 -15.13 6.15 -3.96
CA ARG A 195 -16.38 5.51 -4.41
C ARG A 195 -16.57 5.49 -5.92
N ALA A 196 -17.50 4.64 -6.38
CA ALA A 196 -17.85 4.46 -7.79
C ALA A 196 -18.42 5.72 -8.47
N ASN A 197 -19.02 6.65 -7.71
CA ASN A 197 -19.52 7.94 -8.21
C ASN A 197 -18.41 9.01 -8.31
N GLY A 198 -17.18 8.68 -7.92
CA GLY A 198 -16.06 9.61 -7.92
C GLY A 198 -15.94 10.46 -6.65
N ASP A 199 -16.78 10.23 -5.65
CA ASP A 199 -16.64 10.88 -4.35
C ASP A 199 -15.45 10.29 -3.59
N VAL A 200 -14.72 11.15 -2.89
CA VAL A 200 -13.58 10.76 -2.06
C VAL A 200 -13.68 11.52 -0.75
N GLN A 201 -13.72 10.78 0.36
CA GLN A 201 -13.84 11.33 1.70
C GLN A 201 -12.72 10.79 2.59
N LEU A 202 -12.25 11.65 3.49
CA LEU A 202 -11.47 11.27 4.65
C LEU A 202 -12.43 11.17 5.83
N LEU A 203 -12.56 9.99 6.41
CA LEU A 203 -13.43 9.72 7.54
C LEU A 203 -12.62 9.43 8.79
N SER A 204 -13.16 9.76 9.97
CA SER A 204 -12.60 9.28 11.23
C SER A 204 -12.77 7.77 11.34
N ALA A 205 -11.68 7.08 11.68
CA ALA A 205 -11.64 5.66 11.99
C ALA A 205 -11.22 5.43 13.44
N ALA A 206 -11.57 6.35 14.35
CA ALA A 206 -11.41 6.14 15.78
C ALA A 206 -12.50 5.17 16.30
N ASP A 207 -12.14 4.34 17.29
CA ASP A 207 -13.08 3.48 18.01
C ASP A 207 -13.86 4.29 19.08
N ASP A 208 -14.48 5.39 18.66
CA ASP A 208 -15.26 6.30 19.49
C ASP A 208 -16.49 6.85 18.73
N ASP A 209 -17.22 7.79 19.30
CA ASP A 209 -18.42 8.37 18.68
C ASP A 209 -18.15 9.17 17.41
N SER A 210 -16.88 9.48 17.10
CA SER A 210 -16.49 10.15 15.87
C SER A 210 -16.40 9.20 14.67
N PHE A 211 -16.48 7.87 14.89
CA PHE A 211 -16.39 6.89 13.81
C PHE A 211 -17.31 7.22 12.63
N GLY A 212 -16.73 7.23 11.42
CA GLY A 212 -17.47 7.48 10.19
C GLY A 212 -17.82 8.96 9.92
N GLN A 213 -17.50 9.88 10.83
CA GLN A 213 -17.69 11.31 10.60
C GLN A 213 -16.75 11.82 9.50
N PRO A 214 -17.25 12.58 8.51
CA PRO A 214 -16.41 13.13 7.45
C PRO A 214 -15.53 14.26 7.99
N LEU A 215 -14.21 14.10 7.84
CA LEU A 215 -13.21 15.07 8.23
C LEU A 215 -12.90 16.02 7.08
N LYS A 216 -12.69 15.45 5.87
CA LYS A 216 -12.41 16.21 4.66
C LYS A 216 -13.02 15.55 3.43
N ARG A 217 -13.42 16.34 2.45
CA ARG A 217 -13.85 15.89 1.13
C ARG A 217 -12.81 16.27 0.08
N LEU A 218 -12.34 15.31 -0.72
CA LEU A 218 -11.33 15.54 -1.73
C LEU A 218 -12.02 15.83 -3.06
N LEU A 219 -12.10 17.12 -3.40
CA LEU A 219 -12.81 17.58 -4.59
C LEU A 219 -12.15 17.05 -5.87
N PRO A 220 -12.92 16.64 -6.88
CA PRO A 220 -12.37 16.33 -8.19
C PRO A 220 -11.72 17.57 -8.83
N LEU A 221 -10.82 17.34 -9.80
CA LEU A 221 -10.41 18.42 -10.68
C LEU A 221 -11.61 18.86 -11.53
N ASP A 222 -11.92 20.16 -11.48
CA ASP A 222 -12.85 20.86 -12.36
C ASP A 222 -12.27 20.99 -13.78
N HIS A 223 -11.94 19.87 -14.42
CA HIS A 223 -11.75 19.85 -15.87
C HIS A 223 -13.06 19.40 -16.47
N GLY A 224 -13.64 20.25 -17.34
CA GLY A 224 -14.96 20.15 -17.97
C GLY A 224 -15.23 18.92 -18.85
N ASP A 225 -14.59 17.80 -18.58
CA ASP A 225 -14.68 16.52 -19.30
C ASP A 225 -15.52 15.46 -18.57
N VAL A 226 -16.21 15.82 -17.48
CA VAL A 226 -17.36 15.00 -17.06
C VAL A 226 -18.49 15.29 -18.04
N HIS A 227 -18.42 14.68 -19.22
CA HIS A 227 -19.59 14.61 -20.07
C HIS A 227 -20.74 14.05 -19.23
N PRO A 228 -21.95 14.62 -19.28
CA PRO A 228 -23.11 14.13 -18.54
C PRO A 228 -23.52 12.68 -18.90
N ARG A 229 -22.82 12.06 -19.86
CA ARG A 229 -22.93 10.66 -20.29
C ARG A 229 -21.69 9.81 -19.96
N SER A 230 -20.80 10.28 -19.09
CA SER A 230 -19.63 9.49 -18.66
C SER A 230 -20.12 8.22 -17.99
N SER A 231 -19.70 7.06 -18.48
CA SER A 231 -20.06 5.78 -17.87
C SER A 231 -19.63 5.76 -16.40
N PRO A 232 -20.38 5.15 -15.47
CA PRO A 232 -20.02 5.10 -14.06
C PRO A 232 -18.60 4.56 -13.81
N GLY A 233 -18.11 3.63 -14.64
CA GLY A 233 -16.73 3.14 -14.57
C GLY A 233 -15.63 4.20 -14.81
N ARG A 234 -15.94 5.33 -15.46
CA ARG A 234 -15.00 6.47 -15.62
C ARG A 234 -15.04 7.42 -14.43
N LEU A 235 -16.12 7.41 -13.66
CA LEU A 235 -16.25 8.23 -12.45
C LEU A 235 -15.61 7.53 -11.25
N ALA A 236 -15.63 6.21 -11.24
CA ALA A 236 -15.11 5.40 -10.15
C ALA A 236 -13.67 5.74 -9.80
N VAL A 237 -13.43 5.88 -8.49
CA VAL A 237 -12.08 6.03 -7.95
C VAL A 237 -11.41 4.67 -8.03
N THR A 238 -10.31 4.58 -8.78
CA THR A 238 -9.62 3.31 -9.02
C THR A 238 -8.61 2.97 -7.93
N TRP A 239 -8.03 3.99 -7.28
CA TRP A 239 -7.01 3.81 -6.26
C TRP A 239 -6.91 5.02 -5.33
N THR A 240 -6.55 4.78 -4.08
CA THR A 240 -6.19 5.79 -3.08
C THR A 240 -4.95 5.34 -2.34
N GLU A 241 -4.02 6.24 -2.06
CA GLU A 241 -2.79 5.93 -1.34
C GLU A 241 -2.42 7.07 -0.38
N TRP A 242 -1.99 6.73 0.84
CA TRP A 242 -1.52 7.66 1.86
C TRP A 242 0.00 7.70 1.95
N GLN A 243 0.58 8.90 2.12
CA GLN A 243 1.99 9.09 2.44
C GLN A 243 2.18 9.86 3.76
N PRO A 244 2.60 9.21 4.86
CA PRO A 244 2.70 9.84 6.16
C PRO A 244 3.75 10.95 6.25
N GLN A 245 4.89 10.85 5.57
CA GLN A 245 5.98 11.84 5.72
C GLN A 245 5.61 13.21 5.15
N THR A 246 4.89 13.24 4.03
CA THR A 246 4.47 14.49 3.37
C THR A 246 3.02 14.84 3.62
N GLN A 247 2.30 14.00 4.38
CA GLN A 247 0.88 14.17 4.67
C GLN A 247 0.02 14.27 3.39
N MET A 248 0.38 13.48 2.37
CA MET A 248 -0.23 13.53 1.05
C MET A 248 -1.12 12.31 0.78
N VAL A 249 -2.23 12.55 0.10
CA VAL A 249 -3.09 11.49 -0.44
C VAL A 249 -3.05 11.52 -1.96
N ALA A 250 -2.77 10.38 -2.57
CA ALA A 250 -2.94 10.18 -4.00
C ALA A 250 -4.30 9.57 -4.30
N ARG A 251 -4.91 10.00 -5.40
CA ARG A 251 -6.18 9.50 -5.91
C ARG A 251 -6.05 9.23 -7.40
N CYS A 252 -6.51 8.07 -7.84
CA CYS A 252 -6.65 7.73 -9.25
C CYS A 252 -8.12 7.71 -9.67
N ARG A 253 -8.43 8.35 -10.80
CA ARG A 253 -9.76 8.31 -11.44
C ARG A 253 -9.60 8.49 -12.95
N SER A 254 -10.13 7.57 -13.75
CA SER A 254 -10.01 7.64 -15.21
C SER A 254 -8.54 7.82 -15.62
N SER A 255 -8.21 8.83 -16.43
CA SER A 255 -6.84 9.18 -16.82
C SER A 255 -6.10 10.06 -15.81
N LEU A 256 -6.70 10.41 -14.67
CA LEU A 256 -6.14 11.39 -13.73
C LEU A 256 -5.55 10.71 -12.50
N LEU A 257 -4.32 11.12 -12.18
CA LEU A 257 -3.72 10.99 -10.86
C LEU A 257 -3.72 12.38 -10.21
N ALA A 258 -4.39 12.53 -9.08
CA ALA A 258 -4.46 13.78 -8.33
C ALA A 258 -3.87 13.60 -6.93
N LEU A 259 -3.09 14.57 -6.47
CA LEU A 259 -2.47 14.58 -5.15
C LEU A 259 -3.05 15.70 -4.30
N TYR A 260 -3.40 15.38 -3.06
CA TYR A 260 -4.01 16.28 -2.09
C TYR A 260 -3.08 16.40 -0.89
N ASN A 261 -2.92 17.62 -0.37
CA ASN A 261 -2.18 17.86 0.86
C ASN A 261 -3.15 17.93 2.04
N LEU A 262 -3.06 16.97 2.97
CA LEU A 262 -3.90 16.96 4.17
C LEU A 262 -3.39 17.90 5.26
N SER A 263 -2.14 18.38 5.17
CA SER A 263 -1.56 19.34 6.10
C SER A 263 -2.17 20.75 5.98
N ALA A 264 -2.87 21.04 4.89
CA ALA A 264 -3.58 22.31 4.74
C ALA A 264 -4.75 22.35 5.74
N GLU A 265 -4.71 23.28 6.69
CA GLU A 265 -5.78 23.44 7.70
C GLU A 265 -7.07 24.04 7.12
N ASP A 266 -7.01 24.57 5.90
CA ASP A 266 -8.13 25.29 5.31
C ASP A 266 -9.19 24.35 4.73
N GLY A 267 -10.34 24.30 5.41
CA GLY A 267 -11.62 23.87 4.87
C GLY A 267 -11.94 22.37 4.96
N ALA A 268 -13.24 22.09 5.02
CA ALA A 268 -13.78 20.73 4.91
C ALA A 268 -13.62 20.14 3.49
N GLU A 269 -13.31 20.97 2.50
CA GLU A 269 -13.13 20.58 1.11
C GLU A 269 -11.70 20.88 0.64
N LEU A 270 -11.02 19.86 0.12
CA LEU A 270 -9.65 19.96 -0.37
C LEU A 270 -9.61 19.90 -1.89
N LYS A 271 -8.95 20.89 -2.49
CA LYS A 271 -8.58 20.87 -3.90
C LYS A 271 -7.23 20.15 -4.09
N PRO A 272 -7.03 19.51 -5.25
CA PRO A 272 -5.76 18.86 -5.56
C PRO A 272 -4.65 19.91 -5.70
N VAL A 273 -3.50 19.64 -5.09
CA VAL A 273 -2.30 20.49 -5.15
C VAL A 273 -1.57 20.28 -6.46
N VAL A 274 -1.53 19.04 -6.93
CA VAL A 274 -0.90 18.66 -8.19
C VAL A 274 -1.68 17.53 -8.83
N TYR A 275 -1.59 17.41 -10.15
CA TYR A 275 -2.18 16.29 -10.87
C TYR A 275 -1.38 15.94 -12.11
N TYR A 276 -1.61 14.73 -12.59
CA TYR A 276 -1.10 14.19 -13.83
C TYR A 276 -2.26 13.65 -14.66
N ASN A 277 -2.25 13.94 -15.96
CA ASN A 277 -3.27 13.48 -16.90
C ASN A 277 -2.66 12.56 -17.97
N ALA A 278 -3.01 11.28 -17.89
CA ALA A 278 -2.60 10.23 -18.80
C ALA A 278 -3.35 10.23 -20.14
N SER A 279 -4.38 11.08 -20.33
CA SER A 279 -5.13 11.10 -21.61
C SER A 279 -4.27 11.51 -22.80
N ARG A 280 -3.16 12.21 -22.55
CA ARG A 280 -2.16 12.55 -23.57
C ARG A 280 -1.43 11.34 -24.14
N ASP A 281 -1.53 10.19 -23.47
CA ASP A 281 -0.89 8.93 -23.84
C ASP A 281 -1.88 7.94 -24.49
N GLU A 282 -3.10 8.38 -24.79
CA GLU A 282 -4.11 7.56 -25.46
C GLU A 282 -3.59 7.01 -26.79
N ARG A 283 -3.84 5.72 -27.01
CA ARG A 283 -3.38 5.02 -28.22
C ARG A 283 -4.54 4.26 -28.84
N CYS A 284 -4.70 4.42 -30.16
CA CYS A 284 -5.60 3.60 -30.98
C CYS A 284 -7.07 3.56 -30.51
N GLY A 285 -7.56 4.61 -29.85
CA GLY A 285 -8.96 4.72 -29.39
C GLY A 285 -9.25 4.09 -28.02
N ASP A 286 -8.26 3.48 -27.36
CA ASP A 286 -8.38 3.04 -25.97
C ASP A 286 -7.99 4.18 -25.02
N ALA A 287 -8.89 4.52 -24.10
CA ALA A 287 -8.64 5.54 -23.09
C ALA A 287 -7.55 5.08 -22.11
N SER A 288 -6.54 5.92 -21.89
CA SER A 288 -5.50 5.67 -20.89
C SER A 288 -6.08 5.84 -19.48
N LEU A 289 -6.03 4.79 -18.68
CA LEU A 289 -6.60 4.77 -17.32
C LEU A 289 -5.50 4.61 -16.28
N VAL A 290 -5.42 5.50 -15.32
CA VAL A 290 -4.56 5.34 -14.15
C VAL A 290 -5.24 4.36 -13.18
N LEU A 291 -4.60 3.22 -12.96
CA LEU A 291 -5.19 2.10 -12.21
C LEU A 291 -4.66 1.99 -10.79
N CYS A 292 -3.42 2.38 -10.55
CA CYS A 292 -2.79 2.36 -9.23
C CYS A 292 -1.71 3.42 -9.12
N ALA A 293 -1.43 3.86 -7.90
CA ALA A 293 -0.32 4.76 -7.60
C ALA A 293 0.29 4.44 -6.24
N LYS A 294 1.62 4.54 -6.13
CA LYS A 294 2.36 4.31 -4.90
C LYS A 294 3.42 5.37 -4.70
N PHE A 295 3.57 5.83 -3.47
CA PHE A 295 4.71 6.67 -3.09
C PHE A 295 5.94 5.80 -2.89
N MET A 296 7.04 6.16 -3.54
CA MET A 296 8.34 5.49 -3.36
C MET A 296 9.23 6.22 -2.35
N GLY A 297 8.82 7.43 -1.96
CA GLY A 297 9.52 8.28 -1.00
C GLY A 297 8.73 9.58 -0.79
N GLY A 298 9.34 10.55 -0.09
CA GLY A 298 8.67 11.82 0.21
C GLY A 298 8.37 12.67 -1.04
N ASP A 299 9.18 12.54 -2.11
CA ASP A 299 9.04 13.36 -3.32
C ASP A 299 8.77 12.53 -4.58
N THR A 300 8.64 11.21 -4.48
CA THR A 300 8.62 10.32 -5.65
C THR A 300 7.35 9.47 -5.65
N VAL A 301 6.66 9.44 -6.79
CA VAL A 301 5.44 8.67 -7.00
C VAL A 301 5.56 7.83 -8.27
N ALA A 302 5.08 6.59 -8.21
CA ALA A 302 4.91 5.71 -9.34
C ALA A 302 3.42 5.46 -9.61
N CYS A 303 3.04 5.22 -10.86
CA CYS A 303 1.68 4.85 -11.23
C CYS A 303 1.64 3.81 -12.35
N GLY A 304 0.64 2.95 -12.27
CA GLY A 304 0.27 2.01 -13.33
C GLY A 304 -0.81 2.62 -14.23
N ILE A 305 -0.60 2.56 -15.54
CA ILE A 305 -1.49 3.08 -16.57
C ILE A 305 -1.92 1.94 -17.49
N GLY A 306 -3.22 1.68 -17.58
CA GLY A 306 -3.82 0.78 -18.57
C GLY A 306 -4.08 1.49 -19.90
N GLY A 307 -4.03 0.75 -21.01
CA GLY A 307 -4.22 1.30 -22.36
C GLY A 307 -3.02 2.07 -22.94
N SER A 308 -1.93 2.21 -22.17
CA SER A 308 -0.71 2.91 -22.60
C SER A 308 0.36 1.95 -23.14
N SER A 309 1.20 2.42 -24.06
CA SER A 309 2.43 1.71 -24.47
C SER A 309 3.52 1.73 -23.41
N GLU A 310 3.40 2.62 -22.43
CA GLU A 310 4.34 2.79 -21.32
C GLU A 310 3.55 2.72 -20.01
N PRO A 311 3.11 1.50 -19.63
CA PRO A 311 2.10 1.30 -18.60
C PRO A 311 2.64 1.46 -17.18
N LEU A 312 3.96 1.56 -17.00
CA LEU A 312 4.58 1.89 -15.73
C LEU A 312 5.31 3.22 -15.85
N ARG A 313 4.92 4.19 -15.04
CA ARG A 313 5.57 5.50 -14.98
C ARG A 313 5.90 5.87 -13.55
N TRP A 314 6.93 6.69 -13.39
CA TRP A 314 7.31 7.25 -12.10
C TRP A 314 7.91 8.63 -12.29
N GLY A 315 7.90 9.43 -11.24
CA GLY A 315 8.41 10.78 -11.34
C GLY A 315 8.49 11.46 -9.98
N LYS A 316 8.97 12.70 -10.01
CA LYS A 316 9.13 13.52 -8.82
C LYS A 316 8.06 14.58 -8.73
N MET A 317 7.53 14.76 -7.53
CA MET A 317 6.68 15.89 -7.15
C MET A 317 7.57 17.13 -7.04
N ARG A 318 7.29 18.13 -7.88
CA ARG A 318 8.01 19.41 -7.87
C ARG A 318 7.02 20.52 -7.54
N PRO A 319 7.47 21.67 -6.99
CA PRO A 319 6.62 22.85 -6.84
C PRO A 319 5.98 23.29 -8.17
N THR A 320 6.62 23.00 -9.30
CA THR A 320 6.14 23.33 -10.65
C THR A 320 5.12 22.35 -11.20
N GLY A 321 4.92 21.18 -10.57
CA GLY A 321 4.01 20.16 -11.08
C GLY A 321 4.49 18.72 -10.85
N LEU A 322 3.76 17.78 -11.44
CA LEU A 322 4.09 16.36 -11.46
C LEU A 322 4.46 15.94 -12.89
N GLU A 323 5.73 15.55 -13.07
CA GLU A 323 6.24 15.03 -14.34
C GLU A 323 6.59 13.56 -14.18
N LEU A 324 5.82 12.70 -14.85
CA LEU A 324 6.05 11.26 -14.86
C LEU A 324 6.81 10.84 -16.11
N SER A 325 7.83 10.00 -15.91
CA SER A 325 8.63 9.39 -16.97
C SER A 325 8.38 7.88 -17.03
N PRO A 326 8.51 7.26 -18.22
CA PRO A 326 8.41 5.81 -18.37
C PRO A 326 9.48 5.08 -17.55
N ALA A 327 9.11 4.00 -16.87
CA ALA A 327 10.05 3.17 -16.13
C ALA A 327 10.95 2.34 -17.06
N THR A 328 10.47 2.01 -18.25
CA THR A 328 11.19 1.25 -19.27
C THR A 328 11.95 2.19 -20.21
N ARG A 329 13.18 2.57 -19.85
CA ARG A 329 14.20 2.90 -20.85
C ARG A 329 15.18 1.74 -20.91
N HIS A 330 14.97 0.84 -21.87
CA HIS A 330 15.99 -0.12 -22.25
C HIS A 330 17.10 0.67 -22.98
N ASP A 331 18.35 0.53 -22.54
CA ASP A 331 19.51 1.29 -23.04
C ASP A 331 20.05 0.74 -24.38
N ASP A 332 19.35 -0.21 -25.00
CA ASP A 332 19.66 -0.71 -26.34
C ASP A 332 18.52 -0.32 -27.27
N GLY A 333 18.80 0.50 -28.29
CA GLY A 333 17.87 1.08 -29.26
C GLY A 333 17.07 0.09 -30.13
N LYS A 334 16.83 -1.13 -29.66
CA LYS A 334 15.77 -2.02 -30.14
C LYS A 334 14.60 -1.91 -29.17
N ALA A 335 13.58 -1.16 -29.56
CA ALA A 335 12.29 -1.20 -28.91
C ALA A 335 11.79 -2.66 -28.95
N PHE A 336 11.97 -3.40 -27.86
CA PHE A 336 11.13 -4.56 -27.61
C PHE A 336 9.71 -4.02 -27.64
N ALA A 337 8.93 -4.43 -28.64
CA ALA A 337 7.49 -4.28 -28.61
C ALA A 337 7.01 -5.13 -27.43
N ALA A 338 7.13 -4.58 -26.21
CA ALA A 338 6.59 -5.21 -25.03
C ALA A 338 5.11 -5.44 -25.34
N PRO A 339 4.61 -6.68 -25.19
CA PRO A 339 3.20 -6.96 -25.41
C PRO A 339 2.37 -5.99 -24.58
N ARG A 340 1.23 -5.56 -25.16
CA ARG A 340 0.22 -4.72 -24.50
C ARG A 340 0.04 -5.25 -23.08
N GLY A 341 0.52 -4.52 -22.10
CA GLY A 341 0.53 -4.95 -20.72
C GLY A 341 -0.05 -3.84 -19.87
N THR A 342 -1.00 -4.19 -19.02
CA THR A 342 -1.59 -3.28 -18.06
C THR A 342 -0.99 -3.58 -16.69
N VAL A 343 -0.40 -2.58 -16.05
CA VAL A 343 0.02 -2.72 -14.66
C VAL A 343 -1.21 -2.58 -13.77
N ARG A 344 -1.57 -3.68 -13.08
CA ARG A 344 -2.78 -3.78 -12.26
C ARG A 344 -2.55 -3.36 -10.82
N ALA A 345 -1.34 -3.61 -10.31
CA ALA A 345 -0.92 -3.21 -8.98
C ALA A 345 0.59 -2.96 -8.97
N ILE A 346 1.04 -2.10 -8.07
CA ILE A 346 2.46 -1.83 -7.82
C ILE A 346 2.70 -1.75 -6.32
N GLU A 347 3.90 -2.13 -5.89
CA GLU A 347 4.32 -2.09 -4.48
C GLU A 347 5.81 -1.72 -4.40
N PRO A 348 6.22 -0.71 -3.61
CA PRO A 348 7.63 -0.45 -3.31
C PRO A 348 8.20 -1.55 -2.40
N VAL A 349 9.30 -2.20 -2.79
CA VAL A 349 9.81 -3.39 -2.06
C VAL A 349 11.25 -3.25 -1.53
N GLY A 350 11.94 -2.14 -1.81
CA GLY A 350 13.35 -2.00 -1.44
C GLY A 350 13.66 -1.27 -0.12
N HIS A 351 12.67 -0.62 0.50
CA HIS A 351 12.80 0.11 1.79
C HIS A 351 14.13 0.92 1.91
N ALA A 352 14.67 1.09 3.12
CA ALA A 352 15.84 1.95 3.40
C ALA A 352 17.13 1.59 2.61
N LYS A 353 17.21 0.38 2.03
CA LYS A 353 18.37 -0.06 1.24
C LYS A 353 18.23 0.21 -0.25
N ASN A 354 16.99 0.30 -0.76
CA ASN A 354 16.67 0.55 -2.16
C ASN A 354 15.30 1.23 -2.29
N GLU A 355 15.21 2.51 -1.96
CA GLU A 355 13.98 3.31 -2.11
C GLU A 355 13.43 3.34 -3.55
N ASN A 356 14.24 2.91 -4.51
CA ASN A 356 13.95 2.93 -5.94
C ASN A 356 13.43 1.60 -6.52
N LEU A 357 13.22 0.57 -5.70
CA LEU A 357 12.77 -0.73 -6.19
C LEU A 357 11.25 -0.87 -6.09
N LEU A 358 10.61 -1.14 -7.23
CA LEU A 358 9.17 -1.35 -7.36
C LEU A 358 8.89 -2.75 -7.90
N LEU A 359 7.90 -3.42 -7.32
CA LEU A 359 7.30 -4.64 -7.85
C LEU A 359 5.99 -4.27 -8.56
N GLY A 360 5.81 -4.70 -9.81
CA GLY A 360 4.56 -4.51 -10.56
C GLY A 360 3.91 -5.85 -10.90
N ALA A 361 2.60 -5.95 -10.71
CA ALA A 361 1.78 -7.06 -11.16
C ALA A 361 1.04 -6.69 -12.45
N TRP A 362 1.14 -7.54 -13.47
CA TRP A 362 0.67 -7.27 -14.82
C TRP A 362 -0.56 -8.13 -15.17
N ASP A 363 -1.35 -7.66 -16.14
CA ASP A 363 -2.54 -8.35 -16.63
C ASP A 363 -2.26 -9.69 -17.34
N ASP A 364 -1.04 -9.91 -17.80
CA ASP A 364 -0.55 -11.19 -18.30
C ASP A 364 -0.22 -12.22 -17.18
N GLY A 365 -0.42 -11.84 -15.92
CA GLY A 365 -0.12 -12.67 -14.75
C GLY A 365 1.36 -12.66 -14.34
N SER A 366 2.21 -11.87 -15.00
CA SER A 366 3.62 -11.74 -14.63
C SER A 366 3.83 -10.72 -13.50
N TYR A 367 4.90 -10.96 -12.72
CA TYR A 367 5.42 -10.03 -11.73
C TYR A 367 6.78 -9.53 -12.21
N ARG A 368 6.97 -8.21 -12.24
CA ARG A 368 8.19 -7.59 -12.78
C ARG A 368 8.74 -6.57 -11.80
N SER A 369 10.03 -6.65 -11.52
CA SER A 369 10.76 -5.65 -10.74
C SER A 369 11.23 -4.53 -11.65
N ALA A 370 11.01 -3.27 -11.26
CA ALA A 370 11.53 -2.10 -11.94
C ALA A 370 12.37 -1.24 -11.00
N PHE A 371 13.46 -0.69 -11.52
CA PHE A 371 14.31 0.26 -10.80
C PHE A 371 14.04 1.69 -11.27
N SER A 372 13.81 2.59 -10.32
CA SER A 372 13.83 4.03 -10.53
C SER A 372 15.29 4.51 -10.61
N PHE A 373 15.77 4.84 -11.82
CA PHE A 373 17.05 5.52 -11.99
C PHE A 373 16.83 7.03 -12.06
N PRO A 374 17.34 7.85 -11.12
CA PRO A 374 17.39 9.27 -11.34
C PRO A 374 18.24 9.53 -12.59
N SER A 375 17.66 10.18 -13.59
CA SER A 375 18.34 10.55 -14.83
C SER A 375 19.46 11.57 -14.55
N ARG A 376 20.62 11.10 -14.08
CA ARG A 376 21.85 11.87 -14.18
C ARG A 376 22.21 11.92 -15.66
N ARG A 377 21.82 13.00 -16.34
CA ARG A 377 22.47 13.44 -17.59
C ARG A 377 23.97 13.60 -17.30
N ARG A 378 24.75 12.53 -17.45
CA ARG A 378 26.20 12.63 -17.61
C ARG A 378 26.42 13.32 -18.95
N ARG A 379 26.58 14.65 -18.93
CA ARG A 379 27.29 15.37 -19.99
C ARG A 379 28.69 14.76 -20.06
N ARG A 380 28.88 13.76 -20.92
CA ARG A 380 30.22 13.42 -21.43
C ARG A 380 30.68 14.64 -22.21
N ARG A 381 31.50 15.50 -21.58
CA ARG A 381 32.41 16.36 -22.33
C ARG A 381 33.29 15.40 -23.12
N ARG A 382 33.06 15.32 -24.43
CA ARG A 382 34.07 14.81 -25.36
C ARG A 382 35.21 15.81 -25.32
N GLY A 383 36.30 15.46 -24.65
CA GLY A 383 37.60 16.02 -24.97
C GLY A 383 37.98 15.50 -26.35
N ILE A 384 38.05 16.40 -27.31
CA ILE A 384 38.76 16.19 -28.56
C ILE A 384 40.17 16.77 -28.31
N PHE A 385 41.17 16.07 -28.83
CA PHE A 385 42.59 16.39 -28.83
C PHE A 385 42.89 17.87 -29.09
#